data_AF-A0A497KE14-F1
#
_entry.id   AF-A0A497KE14-F1
#
_cell.length_a   1.000
_cell.length_b   1.000
_cell.length_c   1.000
_cell.angle_alpha   90.00
_cell.angle_beta   90.00
_cell.angle_gamma   90.00
#
_symmetry.space_group_name_H-M   'P 1'
#
loop_
_entity.id
_entity.type
_entity.pdbx_description
1 polymer ?
#
loop_
_entity_poly.entity_id
_entity_poly.type
_entity_poly.pdbx_seq_one_letter_code
_entity_poly.pdbx_strand_id
1 'polypeptide(L)' 'MSSLESLDWEAISKLAYKCARCKRTFSGEEMALRRQLKCPYCGFKVLMKVRPPIVKRLKAE' A
#
# COMPACT_ATOMS: atom_id res chain seq x y z
N MET A 1 -7.03 -19.83 -15.11
CA MET A 1 -6.33 -18.61 -14.65
C MET A 1 -7.01 -18.20 -13.36
N SER A 2 -6.34 -18.49 -12.24
CA SER A 2 -6.98 -18.72 -10.94
C SER A 2 -7.56 -17.43 -10.36
N SER A 3 -8.84 -17.47 -9.98
CA SER A 3 -9.61 -16.38 -9.33
C SER A 3 -8.98 -15.83 -8.03
N LEU A 4 -7.86 -16.40 -7.58
CA LEU A 4 -7.11 -15.99 -6.40
C LEU A 4 -6.19 -14.79 -6.69
N GLU A 5 -5.57 -14.68 -7.88
CA GLU A 5 -4.69 -13.54 -8.21
C GLU A 5 -5.45 -12.21 -8.34
N SER A 6 -6.75 -12.25 -8.59
CA SER A 6 -7.61 -11.06 -8.64
C SER A 6 -7.92 -10.48 -7.26
N LEU A 7 -7.96 -11.31 -6.22
CA LEU A 7 -8.39 -10.90 -4.88
C LEU A 7 -7.30 -10.10 -4.14
N ASP A 8 -6.04 -10.41 -4.37
CA ASP A 8 -4.92 -9.73 -3.70
C ASP A 8 -4.72 -8.29 -4.19
N TRP A 9 -4.96 -8.00 -5.47
CA TRP A 9 -4.80 -6.66 -6.04
C TRP A 9 -5.91 -5.68 -5.63
N GLU A 10 -7.13 -6.18 -5.36
CA GLU A 10 -8.23 -5.35 -4.86
C GLU A 10 -8.05 -4.96 -3.38
N ALA A 11 -7.38 -5.81 -2.60
CA ALA A 11 -6.97 -5.43 -1.25
C ALA A 11 -5.85 -4.38 -1.29
N ILE A 12 -4.87 -4.54 -2.18
CA ILE A 12 -3.73 -3.59 -2.30
C ILE A 12 -4.21 -2.21 -2.72
N SER A 13 -5.16 -2.10 -3.66
CA SER A 13 -5.65 -0.82 -4.19
C SER A 13 -6.17 0.12 -3.10
N LYS A 14 -6.86 -0.43 -2.09
CA LYS A 14 -7.47 0.33 -0.99
C LYS A 14 -6.48 0.82 0.07
N LEU A 15 -5.21 0.41 0.03
CA LEU A 15 -4.19 0.84 1.01
C LEU A 15 -3.36 2.02 0.49
N ALA A 16 -3.00 2.92 1.41
CA ALA A 16 -2.01 3.96 1.16
C ALA A 16 -0.61 3.51 1.60
N TYR A 17 0.38 3.78 0.75
CA TYR A 17 1.78 3.43 0.98
C TYR A 17 2.65 4.67 0.99
N LYS A 18 3.73 4.60 1.76
CA LYS A 18 4.76 5.63 1.86
C LYS A 18 6.10 5.04 1.44
N CYS A 19 6.80 5.69 0.51
CA CYS A 19 8.14 5.25 0.15
C CYS A 19 9.13 5.59 1.27
N ALA A 20 10.01 4.65 1.64
CA ALA A 20 11.04 4.89 2.63
C ALA A 20 12.12 5.90 2.15
N ARG A 21 12.39 5.97 0.84
CA ARG A 21 13.42 6.86 0.26
C ARG A 21 12.89 8.26 -0.05
N CYS A 22 11.87 8.39 -0.87
CA CYS A 22 11.34 9.70 -1.29
C CYS A 22 10.29 10.28 -0.33
N LYS A 23 9.87 9.52 0.68
CA LYS A 23 8.85 9.89 1.69
C LYS A 23 7.47 10.27 1.13
N ARG A 24 7.25 10.15 -0.18
CA ARG A 24 5.96 10.40 -0.83
C ARG A 24 4.96 9.33 -0.45
N THR A 25 3.72 9.76 -0.23
CA THR A 25 2.55 8.92 -0.02
C THR A 25 1.82 8.73 -1.34
N PHE A 26 1.40 7.50 -1.65
CA PHE A 26 0.70 7.16 -2.89
C PHE A 26 -0.33 6.05 -2.64
N SER A 27 -1.34 5.92 -3.50
CA SER A 27 -2.37 4.89 -3.37
C SER A 27 -1.87 3.56 -3.93
N GLY A 28 -2.39 2.45 -3.39
CA GLY A 28 -2.09 1.12 -3.91
C GLY A 28 -2.65 0.88 -5.32
N GLU A 29 -3.58 1.73 -5.79
CA GLU A 29 -4.12 1.70 -7.16
C GLU A 29 -3.01 1.88 -8.21
N GLU A 30 -2.09 2.82 -7.97
CA GLU A 30 -0.95 3.06 -8.87
C GLU A 30 -0.01 1.85 -8.97
N MET A 31 0.09 1.06 -7.90
CA MET A 31 0.87 -0.20 -7.89
C MET A 31 0.11 -1.35 -8.53
N ALA A 32 -1.20 -1.43 -8.29
CA ALA A 32 -2.08 -2.46 -8.85
C ALA A 32 -2.13 -2.35 -10.39
N LEU A 33 -2.19 -1.13 -10.92
CA LEU A 33 -2.18 -0.86 -12.37
C LEU A 33 -0.91 -1.41 -13.05
N ARG A 34 0.26 -1.23 -12.41
CA ARG A 34 1.54 -1.71 -12.93
C ARG A 34 1.83 -3.18 -12.56
N ARG A 35 1.04 -3.79 -11.66
CA ARG A 35 1.30 -5.10 -11.03
C ARG A 35 2.71 -5.21 -10.43
N GLN A 36 3.27 -4.10 -9.93
CA GLN A 36 4.63 -4.05 -9.39
C GLN A 36 4.67 -3.35 -8.03
N LEU A 37 5.30 -4.00 -7.04
CA LEU A 37 5.58 -3.45 -5.71
C LEU A 37 6.82 -2.53 -5.76
N LYS A 38 6.71 -1.40 -6.44
CA LYS A 38 7.75 -0.38 -6.56
C LYS A 38 7.15 1.00 -6.40
N CYS A 39 7.91 1.93 -5.82
CA CYS A 39 7.51 3.33 -5.79
C CYS A 39 7.42 3.90 -7.22
N PRO A 40 6.29 4.52 -7.62
CA PRO A 40 6.09 5.04 -8.97
C PRO A 40 7.06 6.18 -9.32
N TYR A 41 7.59 6.88 -8.32
CA TYR A 41 8.45 8.06 -8.52
C TYR A 41 9.95 7.76 -8.54
N CYS A 42 10.41 6.75 -7.79
CA CYS A 42 11.85 6.51 -7.60
C CYS A 42 12.30 5.06 -7.82
N GLY A 43 11.38 4.14 -8.12
CA GLY A 43 11.69 2.72 -8.34
C GLY A 43 12.13 1.94 -7.11
N PHE A 44 12.15 2.56 -5.93
CA PHE A 44 12.54 1.90 -4.67
C PHE A 44 11.49 0.86 -4.25
N LYS A 45 11.94 -0.29 -3.75
CA LYS A 45 11.10 -1.46 -3.45
C LYS A 45 10.58 -1.51 -2.02
N VAL A 46 11.15 -0.72 -1.09
CA VAL A 46 10.72 -0.72 0.31
C VAL A 46 9.65 0.35 0.53
N LEU A 47 8.45 -0.14 0.83
CA LEU A 47 7.25 0.67 1.04
C LEU A 47 6.71 0.42 2.45
N MET A 48 6.32 1.48 3.13
CA MET A 48 5.73 1.44 4.46
C MET A 48 4.22 1.68 4.34
N LYS A 49 3.39 0.86 4.98
CA LYS A 49 1.94 1.10 5.05
C LYS A 49 1.67 2.33 5.90
N VAL A 50 0.84 3.24 5.39
CA VAL A 50 0.42 4.43 6.15
C VAL A 50 -0.59 4.00 7.22
N ARG A 51 -0.51 4.62 8.41
CA ARG A 51 -1.48 4.39 9.48
C ARG A 51 -2.89 4.72 8.95
N PRO A 52 -3.86 3.81 9.03
CA PRO A 52 -5.21 4.13 8.62
C PRO A 52 -5.79 5.23 9.51
N PRO A 53 -6.77 6.02 9.01
CA PRO A 53 -7.38 7.11 9.78
C PRO A 53 -8.17 6.63 10.99
N ILE A 54 -8.50 5.32 11.06
CA ILE A 54 -9.21 4.74 12.20
C ILE A 54 -8.29 4.67 13.43
N VAL A 55 -8.75 5.26 14.53
CA VAL A 55 -8.03 5.26 15.81
C VAL A 55 -8.13 3.89 16.49
N LYS A 56 -7.00 3.41 17.02
CA LYS A 56 -6.97 2.22 17.89
C LYS A 56 -7.37 2.65 19.30
N ARG A 57 -8.50 2.15 19.81
CA ARG A 57 -8.90 2.35 21.21
C ARG A 57 -8.13 1.37 22.09
N LEU A 58 -7.46 1.88 23.12
CA LEU A 58 -6.74 1.08 24.12
C LEU A 58 -7.41 1.35 25.47
N LYS A 59 -7.68 0.30 26.26
CA LYS A 59 -8.08 0.48 27.66
C LYS A 59 -6.84 0.95 28.42
N ALA A 60 -6.98 2.01 29.21
CA ALA A 60 -6.00 2.29 30.25
C ALA A 60 -6.19 1.24 31.35
N GLU A 61 -5.08 0.65 31.80
CA GLU A 61 -5.04 -0.17 33.02
C GLU A 61 -5.40 0.66 34.26
#